data_AF-A0AA38GY55-F1
#
_entry.id   AF-A0AA38GY55-F1
#
_cell.length_a   1.000
_cell.length_b   1.000
_cell.length_c   1.000
_cell.angle_alpha   90.00
_cell.angle_beta   90.00
_cell.angle_gamma   90.00
#
_symmetry.space_group_name_H-M   'P 1'
#
loop_
_entity.id
_entity.type
_entity.pdbx_description
1 polymer ?
#
loop_
_entity_poly.entity_id
_entity_poly.type
_entity_poly.pdbx_seq_one_letter_code
_entity_poly.pdbx_strand_id
1 'polypeptide(L)'
;DTLGSCVAVDDKTSIQTHTTYARILVDLDTSKCLPAEINLQIGARLWVQRIDYERLAFRCRRCFQTGHVTDDCEHSKRKTKTAWWRDSLPEHLTIDSDPAKESSAPLQANSPIM
;
A
#
# COMPACT_ATOMS: atom_id res chain seq x y z
N ASP A 1 -4.51 -7.86 27.99
CA ASP A 1 -3.86 -7.95 26.66
C ASP A 1 -2.52 -7.26 26.69
N THR A 2 -1.50 -7.89 26.13
CA THR A 2 -0.14 -7.34 26.07
C THR A 2 0.17 -7.00 24.62
N LEU A 3 0.54 -5.74 24.35
CA LEU A 3 0.82 -5.23 23.00
C LEU A 3 2.03 -5.91 22.33
N GLY A 4 2.99 -6.36 23.15
CA GLY A 4 4.27 -6.90 22.73
C GLY A 4 5.34 -6.62 23.78
N SER A 5 6.61 -6.72 23.38
CA SER A 5 7.76 -6.41 24.24
C SER A 5 8.27 -5.00 23.96
N CYS A 6 8.45 -4.18 25.00
CA CYS A 6 9.04 -2.85 24.83
C CYS A 6 10.52 -2.97 24.44
N VAL A 7 10.90 -2.33 23.34
CA VAL A 7 12.27 -2.32 22.81
C VAL A 7 12.97 -1.01 23.15
N ALA A 8 12.28 0.12 22.97
CA ALA A 8 12.82 1.44 23.23
C ALA A 8 11.72 2.44 23.58
N VAL A 9 12.12 3.52 24.22
CA VAL A 9 11.25 4.65 24.56
C VAL A 9 11.90 5.91 24.01
N ASP A 10 11.10 6.79 23.40
CA ASP A 10 11.59 8.09 22.93
C ASP A 10 12.10 8.94 24.10
N ASP A 11 13.16 9.71 23.89
CA ASP A 11 13.81 10.50 24.94
C ASP A 11 12.80 11.39 25.67
N LYS A 12 11.92 12.06 24.92
CA LYS A 12 10.88 12.96 25.45
C LYS A 12 9.85 12.24 26.30
N THR A 13 9.54 10.99 25.94
CA THR A 13 8.66 10.11 26.73
C THR A 13 9.36 9.66 28.00
N SER A 14 10.66 9.34 27.93
CA SER A 14 11.47 8.97 29.09
C SER A 14 11.55 10.09 30.12
N ILE A 15 11.79 11.33 29.68
CA ILE A 15 11.82 12.52 30.54
C ILE A 15 10.43 13.12 30.82
N GLN A 16 9.35 12.45 30.40
CA GLN A 16 7.95 12.84 30.63
C GLN A 16 7.62 14.28 30.19
N THR A 17 8.24 14.75 29.12
CA THR A 17 7.99 16.10 28.57
C THR A 17 6.73 16.17 27.72
N HIS A 18 6.30 15.05 27.13
CA HIS A 18 5.00 14.96 26.48
C HIS A 18 3.92 14.64 27.51
N THR A 19 2.96 15.56 27.67
CA THR A 19 1.82 15.38 28.57
C THR A 19 0.62 14.69 27.91
N THR A 20 0.56 14.67 26.58
CA THR A 20 -0.62 14.19 25.84
C THR A 20 -0.45 12.83 25.20
N TYR A 21 0.79 12.37 24.99
CA TYR A 21 1.07 11.06 24.40
C TYR A 21 2.44 10.52 24.85
N ALA A 22 2.64 9.22 24.66
CA ALA A 22 3.92 8.54 24.84
C ALA A 22 4.31 7.84 23.54
N ARG A 23 5.59 7.90 23.17
CA ARG A 23 6.15 7.18 22.01
C ARG A 23 7.05 6.07 22.49
N ILE A 24 6.70 4.85 22.10
CA ILE A 24 7.43 3.64 22.43
C ILE A 24 7.61 2.80 21.18
N LEU A 25 8.73 2.09 21.12
CA LEU A 25 8.99 1.06 20.14
C LEU A 25 8.69 -0.29 20.79
N VAL A 26 7.82 -1.06 20.16
CA VAL A 26 7.44 -2.40 20.63
C VAL A 26 7.73 -3.43 19.57
N ASP A 27 8.25 -4.57 19.99
CA ASP A 27 8.34 -5.77 19.17
C ASP A 27 6.99 -6.48 19.21
N LEU A 28 6.38 -6.68 18.04
CA LEU A 28 5.00 -7.10 17.89
C LEU A 28 4.83 -8.07 16.73
N ASP A 29 4.01 -9.08 16.93
CA ASP A 29 3.68 -10.08 15.90
C ASP A 29 2.73 -9.49 14.85
N THR A 30 3.27 -9.16 13.69
CA THR A 30 2.53 -8.59 12.55
C THR A 30 1.74 -9.63 11.74
N SER A 31 1.80 -10.92 12.10
CA SER A 31 0.94 -11.94 11.48
C SER A 31 -0.53 -11.80 11.89
N LYS A 32 -0.78 -11.11 13.01
CA LYS A 32 -2.11 -10.84 13.56
C LYS A 32 -2.53 -9.41 13.25
N CYS A 33 -3.83 -9.13 13.40
CA CYS A 33 -4.34 -7.76 13.33
C CYS A 33 -3.69 -6.91 14.44
N LEU A 34 -3.24 -5.72 14.06
CA LEU A 34 -2.69 -4.76 15.01
C LEU A 34 -3.82 -4.21 15.91
N PRO A 35 -3.63 -4.18 17.23
CA PRO A 35 -4.64 -3.66 18.14
C PRO A 35 -4.81 -2.14 17.96
N ALA A 36 -6.06 -1.69 17.82
CA ALA A 36 -6.36 -0.26 17.76
C ALA A 36 -6.31 0.41 19.14
N GLU A 37 -6.52 -0.36 20.20
CA GLU A 37 -6.63 0.13 21.57
C GLU A 37 -6.03 -0.89 22.56
N ILE A 38 -5.55 -0.42 23.72
CA ILE A 38 -5.07 -1.25 24.83
C ILE A 38 -5.71 -0.84 26.15
N ASN A 39 -5.93 -1.84 27.01
CA ASN A 39 -6.40 -1.62 28.37
C ASN A 39 -5.19 -1.38 29.30
N LEU A 40 -5.10 -0.18 29.86
CA LEU A 40 -4.12 0.19 30.86
C LEU A 40 -4.72 0.08 32.26
N GLN A 41 -3.98 -0.54 33.16
CA GLN A 41 -4.30 -0.56 34.59
C GLN A 41 -3.23 0.22 35.35
N ILE A 42 -3.66 1.30 36.00
CA ILE A 42 -2.80 2.17 36.81
C ILE A 42 -3.34 2.16 38.24
N GLY A 43 -2.79 1.27 39.07
CA GLY A 43 -3.33 0.99 40.40
C GLY A 43 -4.76 0.45 40.32
N ALA A 44 -5.71 1.19 40.90
CA ALA A 44 -7.14 0.87 40.88
C ALA A 44 -7.89 1.44 39.66
N ARG A 45 -7.22 2.23 38.81
CA ARG A 45 -7.84 2.85 37.63
C ARG A 45 -7.65 1.98 36.40
N LEU A 46 -8.73 1.81 35.64
CA LEU A 46 -8.72 1.20 34.32
C LEU A 46 -8.93 2.30 33.27
N TRP A 47 -8.12 2.26 32.21
CA TRP A 47 -8.17 3.23 31.12
C TRP A 47 -7.99 2.53 29.78
N VAL A 48 -8.79 2.89 28.79
CA VAL A 48 -8.64 2.38 27.42
C VAL A 48 -7.88 3.42 26.59
N GLN A 49 -6.68 3.06 26.14
CA GLN A 49 -5.81 3.94 25.36
C GLN A 49 -5.84 3.55 23.90
N ARG A 50 -6.19 4.51 23.03
CA ARG A 50 -6.04 4.35 21.57
C ARG A 50 -4.57 4.41 21.16
N ILE A 51 -4.22 3.60 20.17
CA ILE A 51 -2.86 3.48 19.64
C ILE A 51 -2.80 4.09 18.24
N ASP A 52 -1.88 5.03 18.08
CA ASP A 52 -1.49 5.54 16.77
C ASP A 52 -0.17 4.93 16.33
N TYR A 53 -0.15 4.34 15.14
CA TYR A 53 1.05 3.76 14.56
C TYR A 53 1.70 4.73 13.57
N GLU A 54 2.94 5.12 13.84
CA GLU A 54 3.60 6.14 13.02
C GLU A 54 4.07 5.62 11.65
N ARG A 55 4.52 4.37 11.57
CA ARG A 55 5.10 3.78 10.34
C ARG A 55 4.71 2.32 10.18
N LEU A 56 3.47 2.08 9.75
CA LEU A 56 3.04 0.73 9.36
C LEU A 56 3.58 0.38 7.98
N ALA A 57 4.54 -0.54 7.94
CA ALA A 57 4.93 -1.16 6.69
C ALA A 57 3.76 -2.00 6.16
N PHE A 58 3.32 -1.73 4.93
CA PHE A 58 2.35 -2.58 4.27
C PHE A 58 3.02 -3.88 3.85
N ARG A 59 2.28 -4.98 4.03
CA ARG A 59 2.73 -6.34 3.71
C ARG A 59 2.01 -6.83 2.46
N CYS A 60 2.76 -7.39 1.52
CA CYS A 60 2.19 -7.98 0.32
C CYS A 60 1.25 -9.15 0.69
N ARG A 61 0.03 -9.16 0.17
CA ARG A 61 -0.97 -10.21 0.46
C ARG A 61 -0.67 -11.56 -0.22
N ARG A 62 0.33 -11.64 -1.10
CA ARG A 62 0.73 -12.89 -1.78
C ARG A 62 1.91 -13.57 -1.10
N CYS A 63 3.05 -12.89 -0.99
CA CYS A 63 4.28 -13.48 -0.45
C CYS A 63 4.56 -13.08 1.00
N PHE A 64 3.73 -12.21 1.58
CA PHE A 64 3.89 -11.76 2.96
C PHE A 64 5.24 -11.05 3.22
N GLN A 65 5.87 -10.43 2.23
CA GLN A 65 7.05 -9.57 2.44
C GLN A 65 6.64 -8.09 2.40
N THR A 66 7.47 -7.22 2.97
CA THR A 66 7.28 -5.76 2.93
C THR A 66 8.01 -5.15 1.73
N GLY A 67 7.65 -3.91 1.37
CA GLY A 67 8.35 -3.16 0.32
C GLY A 67 7.78 -3.26 -1.10
N HIS A 68 6.66 -3.96 -1.29
CA HIS A 68 5.93 -3.99 -2.57
C HIS A 68 4.43 -4.24 -2.34
N VAL A 69 3.61 -3.74 -3.27
CA VAL A 69 2.17 -4.02 -3.27
C VAL A 69 1.89 -5.37 -3.93
N THR A 70 0.69 -5.90 -3.72
CA THR A 70 0.30 -7.23 -4.23
C THR A 70 0.47 -7.39 -5.75
N ASP A 71 0.40 -6.31 -6.51
CA ASP A 71 0.50 -6.32 -7.98
C ASP A 71 1.95 -6.48 -8.45
N ASP A 72 2.89 -5.82 -7.77
CA ASP A 72 4.33 -5.88 -8.05
C ASP A 72 5.03 -7.11 -7.44
N CYS A 73 4.26 -8.04 -6.85
CA CYS A 73 4.83 -9.21 -6.21
C CYS A 73 5.47 -10.14 -7.25
N GLU A 74 6.72 -10.56 -7.05
CA GLU A 74 7.36 -11.48 -7.98
C GLU A 74 6.62 -12.84 -8.08
N HIS A 75 5.98 -13.26 -6.98
CA HIS A 75 5.12 -14.44 -6.95
C HIS A 75 3.79 -14.23 -7.70
N SER A 76 3.48 -13.00 -8.15
CA SER A 76 2.32 -12.66 -8.98
C SER A 76 2.51 -13.02 -10.44
N LYS A 77 3.76 -13.18 -10.88
CA LYS A 77 4.13 -13.55 -12.25
C LYS A 77 3.73 -15.00 -12.50
N ARG A 78 2.43 -15.24 -12.65
CA ARG A 78 1.95 -16.38 -13.40
C ARG A 78 2.67 -16.30 -14.74
N LYS A 79 3.45 -17.33 -15.07
CA LYS A 79 3.82 -17.59 -16.46
C LYS A 79 2.49 -17.58 -17.19
N THR A 80 2.17 -16.50 -17.90
CA THR A 80 1.16 -16.55 -18.94
C THR A 80 1.69 -17.66 -19.82
N LYS A 81 1.09 -18.85 -19.69
CA LYS A 81 1.17 -19.85 -20.75
C LYS A 81 0.85 -19.03 -21.98
N THR A 82 1.83 -18.86 -22.85
CA THR A 82 1.59 -18.33 -24.18
C THR A 82 0.34 -19.03 -24.65
N ALA A 83 -0.71 -18.23 -24.76
CA ALA A 83 -1.85 -18.49 -25.58
C ALA A 83 -1.47 -19.43 -26.72
N TRP A 84 -1.87 -20.71 -26.68
CA TRP A 84 -1.59 -21.66 -27.75
C TRP A 84 -2.18 -21.19 -29.10
N TRP A 85 -3.08 -20.20 -29.07
CA TRP A 85 -3.62 -19.53 -30.26
C TRP A 85 -2.68 -18.51 -30.91
N ARG A 86 -1.55 -18.15 -30.27
CA ARG A 86 -0.60 -17.18 -30.85
C ARG A 86 0.30 -17.80 -31.93
N ASP A 87 0.45 -19.12 -31.95
CA ASP A 87 1.18 -19.87 -32.99
C ASP A 87 0.30 -20.24 -34.20
N SER A 88 -0.97 -19.79 -34.25
CA SER A 88 -1.92 -20.13 -35.32
C SER A 88 -2.42 -18.92 -36.11
N LEU A 89 -1.82 -17.74 -35.96
CA LEU A 89 -2.11 -16.65 -36.92
C LEU A 89 -1.33 -16.92 -38.21
N PRO A 90 -1.99 -17.04 -39.38
CA PRO A 90 -1.28 -16.96 -40.65
C PRO A 90 -0.58 -15.61 -40.76
N GLU A 91 0.67 -15.60 -41.23
CA GLU A 91 1.60 -14.46 -41.30
C GLU A 91 1.07 -13.18 -41.97
N HIS A 92 -0.12 -13.17 -42.55
CA HIS A 92 -0.62 -12.05 -43.36
C HIS A 92 -1.38 -10.96 -42.59
N LEU A 93 -1.61 -11.09 -41.29
CA LEU A 93 -2.26 -10.07 -40.47
C LEU A 93 -1.30 -9.52 -39.43
N THR A 94 -0.23 -8.88 -39.92
CA THR A 94 0.52 -7.92 -39.12
C THR A 94 -0.41 -6.73 -38.86
N ILE A 95 -1.13 -6.77 -37.72
CA ILE A 95 -1.66 -5.55 -37.14
C ILE A 95 -0.43 -4.82 -36.59
N ASP A 96 0.18 -4.00 -37.45
CA ASP A 96 1.21 -3.06 -37.07
C ASP A 96 0.61 -2.12 -36.02
N SER A 97 0.85 -2.46 -34.77
CA SER A 97 0.53 -1.61 -33.64
C SER A 97 1.85 -1.05 -33.15
N ASP A 98 2.21 0.13 -33.66
CA ASP A 98 3.00 1.17 -32.97
C ASP A 98 3.25 2.35 -33.93
N PRO A 99 3.58 3.57 -33.48
CA PRO A 99 2.85 4.42 -32.53
C PRO A 99 2.70 5.87 -33.08
N ALA A 100 1.84 6.67 -32.43
CA ALA A 100 1.78 8.15 -32.49
C ALA A 100 1.48 8.86 -33.84
N LYS A 101 0.32 9.54 -33.92
CA LYS A 101 0.24 10.96 -34.34
C LYS A 101 -1.16 11.57 -34.17
N GLU A 102 -1.20 12.68 -33.43
CA GLU A 102 -2.23 13.71 -33.50
C GLU A 102 -2.44 14.19 -34.96
N SER A 103 -3.68 14.45 -35.37
CA SER A 103 -4.01 15.66 -36.13
C SER A 103 -5.52 15.89 -36.22
N SER A 104 -5.95 17.01 -35.61
CA SER A 104 -7.03 17.91 -36.01
C SER A 104 -7.83 17.58 -37.29
N ALA A 105 -9.15 17.43 -37.13
CA ALA A 105 -10.09 17.54 -38.24
C ALA A 105 -10.37 19.03 -38.57
N PRO A 106 -10.30 19.47 -39.84
CA PRO A 106 -10.83 20.76 -40.26
C PRO A 106 -12.30 20.59 -40.70
N LEU A 107 -13.21 21.37 -40.10
CA LEU A 107 -14.50 21.67 -40.73
C LEU A 107 -14.44 23.13 -41.20
N GLN A 108 -14.38 23.31 -42.51
CA GLN A 108 -14.43 24.62 -43.16
C GLN A 108 -15.86 25.19 -43.16
N ALA A 109 -15.88 26.49 -42.87
CA ALA A 109 -16.66 27.57 -43.49
C ALA A 109 -18.21 27.47 -43.55
N ASN A 110 -18.87 28.44 -42.91
CA ASN A 110 -19.47 29.56 -43.65
C ASN A 110 -19.59 30.81 -42.75
N SER A 111 -19.17 31.94 -43.31
CA SER A 111 -19.10 33.28 -42.70
C SER A 111 -20.40 34.10 -42.98
N PRO A 112 -20.44 35.42 -42.74
CA PRO A 112 -21.29 36.08 -41.74
C PRO A 112 -22.47 36.86 -42.36
N ILE A 113 -23.46 37.26 -41.56
CA ILE A 113 -24.34 38.39 -41.88
C ILE A 113 -24.57 39.23 -40.62
N MET A 114 -24.07 40.47 -40.72
CA MET A 114 -24.32 41.74 -39.99
C MET A 114 -24.82 41.73 -38.55
#